data_AF-A0A1N6UQU5-F1
#
_entry.id   AF-A0A1N6UQU5-F1
#
_cell.length_a   1.000
_cell.length_b   1.000
_cell.length_c   1.000
_cell.angle_alpha   90.00
_cell.angle_beta   90.00
_cell.angle_gamma   90.00
#
_symmetry.space_group_name_H-M   'P 1'
#
loop_
_entity.id
_entity.type
_entity.pdbx_description
1 polymer ?
#
loop_
_entity_poly.entity_id
_entity_poly.type
_entity_poly.pdbx_seq_one_letter_code
_entity_poly.pdbx_strand_id
1 'polypeptide(L)'
;MRSLTLIGLMLFSMLAQAVVYKWVDKDGKVHYSDEPQPNAQIVELKDKTLNQISLPLPKTDMDDANQAIESIQYQVDITSPSEEETVRNNNGDFEVVATITPELKGQYLMAIKLDGKPIGQPQIGNVFQLKNIDRGQHTLVVDAMTQNGKVFASSPPRKIFLHQATKR
;
A
#
# COMPACT_ATOMS: atom_id res chain seq x y z
N MET A 1 23.24 -31.78 -33.73
CA MET A 1 22.83 -32.39 -32.45
C MET A 1 23.43 -31.72 -31.20
N ARG A 2 24.37 -30.76 -31.32
CA ARG A 2 24.93 -30.00 -30.18
C ARG A 2 24.03 -28.86 -29.66
N SER A 3 23.14 -28.33 -30.50
CA SER A 3 22.24 -27.23 -30.13
C SER A 3 21.06 -27.67 -29.24
N LEU A 4 20.65 -28.95 -29.32
CA LEU A 4 19.59 -29.49 -28.46
C LEU A 4 20.05 -29.72 -27.02
N THR A 5 21.34 -30.05 -26.82
CA THR A 5 21.94 -30.23 -25.50
C THR A 5 22.11 -28.92 -24.71
N LEU A 6 22.25 -27.77 -25.38
CA LEU A 6 22.33 -26.48 -24.69
C LEU A 6 20.96 -25.99 -24.17
N ILE A 7 19.88 -26.30 -24.89
CA ILE A 7 18.51 -25.91 -24.51
C ILE A 7 18.03 -26.72 -23.28
N GLY A 8 18.42 -27.98 -23.17
CA GLY A 8 18.13 -28.81 -21.99
C GLY A 8 18.82 -28.32 -20.71
N LEU A 9 20.01 -27.73 -20.82
CA LEU A 9 20.77 -27.24 -19.65
C LEU A 9 20.23 -25.91 -19.10
N MET A 10 19.56 -25.10 -19.94
CA MET A 10 19.05 -23.79 -19.55
C MET A 10 17.70 -23.86 -18.81
N LEU A 11 16.96 -24.96 -18.92
CA LEU A 11 15.67 -25.17 -18.24
C LEU A 11 15.81 -25.63 -16.78
N PHE A 12 17.01 -26.02 -16.33
CA PHE A 12 17.22 -26.57 -14.98
C PHE A 12 17.56 -25.51 -13.90
N SER A 13 17.80 -24.25 -14.30
CA SER A 13 18.22 -23.19 -13.36
C SER A 13 17.09 -22.55 -12.55
N MET A 14 15.82 -22.93 -12.78
CA MET A 14 14.65 -22.31 -12.13
C MET A 14 14.24 -22.92 -10.77
N LEU A 15 15.03 -23.85 -10.20
CA LEU A 15 14.65 -24.58 -8.97
C LEU A 15 15.51 -24.24 -7.73
N ALA A 16 16.18 -23.09 -7.69
CA ALA A 16 16.92 -22.66 -6.50
C ALA A 16 16.03 -21.84 -5.56
N GLN A 17 15.38 -22.50 -4.58
CA GLN A 17 14.80 -21.83 -3.42
C GLN A 17 15.81 -21.92 -2.26
N ALA A 18 16.44 -20.79 -1.92
CA ALA A 18 17.31 -20.70 -0.75
C ALA A 18 16.44 -20.46 0.49
N VAL A 19 16.37 -21.45 1.37
CA VAL A 19 15.59 -21.35 2.62
C VAL A 19 16.56 -21.14 3.78
N VAL A 20 16.41 -20.00 4.48
CA VAL A 20 17.18 -19.64 5.67
C VAL A 20 16.33 -19.91 6.90
N TYR A 21 16.82 -20.74 7.82
CA TYR A 21 16.07 -21.19 8.99
C TYR A 21 16.42 -20.39 10.25
N LYS A 22 15.40 -19.82 10.91
CA LYS A 22 15.52 -19.20 12.26
C LYS A 22 15.30 -20.21 13.35
N TRP A 23 16.03 -20.10 14.45
CA TRP A 23 15.46 -20.45 15.74
C TRP A 23 15.81 -19.44 16.83
N VAL A 24 14.98 -19.41 17.87
CA VAL A 24 15.19 -18.59 19.07
C VAL A 24 15.43 -19.57 20.23
N ASP A 25 16.55 -19.42 20.93
CA ASP A 25 16.83 -20.23 22.11
C ASP A 25 16.06 -19.74 23.34
N LYS A 26 16.20 -20.48 24.46
CA LYS A 26 15.45 -20.23 25.70
C LYS A 26 15.85 -18.92 26.40
N ASP A 27 16.94 -18.31 25.97
CA ASP A 27 17.49 -17.06 26.49
C ASP A 27 17.24 -15.88 25.53
N GLY A 28 16.44 -16.09 24.48
CA GLY A 28 16.01 -15.07 23.54
C GLY A 28 17.06 -14.67 22.49
N LYS A 29 18.15 -15.44 22.35
CA LYS A 29 19.19 -15.18 21.34
C LYS A 29 18.87 -15.93 20.05
N VAL A 30 19.09 -15.24 18.92
CA VAL A 30 18.77 -15.74 17.58
C VAL A 30 20.04 -16.21 16.89
N HIS A 31 20.03 -17.46 16.44
CA HIS A 31 21.13 -18.11 15.72
C HIS A 31 20.71 -18.48 14.28
N TYR A 32 21.66 -18.46 13.34
CA TYR A 32 21.47 -18.81 11.91
C TYR A 32 22.57 -19.80 11.49
N SER A 33 22.24 -20.86 10.75
CA SER A 33 23.20 -21.88 10.28
C SER A 33 22.73 -22.57 8.99
N ASP A 34 23.68 -23.02 8.16
CA ASP A 34 23.46 -23.62 6.83
C ASP A 34 23.57 -25.16 6.81
N GLU A 35 23.68 -25.84 7.96
CA GLU A 35 23.69 -27.31 8.04
C GLU A 35 22.43 -27.87 8.75
N PRO A 36 21.79 -28.92 8.20
CA PRO A 36 20.56 -29.48 8.76
C PRO A 36 20.84 -30.41 9.96
N GLN A 37 20.31 -30.07 11.14
CA GLN A 37 20.24 -30.98 12.28
C GLN A 37 18.94 -31.79 12.30
N PRO A 38 18.95 -33.02 12.86
CA PRO A 38 17.76 -33.86 12.98
C PRO A 38 16.87 -33.31 14.11
N ASN A 39 15.97 -32.38 13.76
CA ASN A 39 14.69 -31.99 14.41
C ASN A 39 14.33 -30.51 14.15
N ALA A 40 14.49 -30.02 12.91
CA ALA A 40 14.13 -28.65 12.54
C ALA A 40 12.70 -28.54 11.96
N GLN A 41 11.91 -27.60 12.48
CA GLN A 41 10.65 -27.14 11.87
C GLN A 41 10.74 -25.62 11.63
N ILE A 42 10.13 -25.20 10.52
CA ILE A 42 10.49 -24.03 9.70
C ILE A 42 9.87 -22.73 10.21
N VAL A 43 10.66 -21.67 10.34
CA VAL A 43 10.21 -20.28 10.56
C VAL A 43 11.04 -19.32 9.71
N GLU A 44 10.43 -18.64 8.75
CA GLU A 44 11.08 -17.61 7.90
C GLU A 44 11.21 -16.25 8.62
N LEU A 45 12.28 -15.54 8.29
CA LEU A 45 12.87 -14.42 9.04
C LEU A 45 12.71 -13.06 8.37
N LYS A 46 12.48 -12.06 9.23
CA LYS A 46 12.59 -10.61 9.00
C LYS A 46 14.00 -10.16 8.59
N ASP A 47 14.06 -9.13 7.75
CA ASP A 47 15.28 -8.37 7.50
C ASP A 47 15.37 -7.08 8.31
N LYS A 48 16.59 -6.88 8.86
CA LYS A 48 17.25 -5.64 9.37
C LYS A 48 17.07 -5.25 10.86
N THR A 49 17.96 -5.88 11.64
CA THR A 49 18.82 -5.35 12.72
C THR A 49 18.76 -3.85 13.08
N LEU A 50 18.41 -3.54 14.33
CA LEU A 50 19.08 -2.53 15.18
C LEU A 50 18.99 -2.96 16.66
N ASN A 51 20.12 -2.88 17.38
CA ASN A 51 20.20 -3.13 18.81
C ASN A 51 19.33 -2.11 19.57
N GLN A 52 18.22 -2.57 20.14
CA GLN A 52 17.32 -1.74 20.94
C GLN A 52 17.34 -2.27 22.38
N ILE A 53 17.74 -1.41 23.32
CA ILE A 53 17.36 -1.57 24.72
C ILE A 53 15.83 -1.58 24.70
N SER A 54 15.22 -2.75 24.90
CA SER A 54 13.78 -2.86 25.02
C SER A 54 13.40 -2.29 26.37
N LEU A 55 13.24 -0.96 26.43
CA LEU A 55 12.13 -0.44 27.19
C LEU A 55 10.90 -1.23 26.72
N PRO A 56 10.02 -1.71 27.61
CA PRO A 56 8.76 -2.25 27.16
C PRO A 56 8.16 -1.19 26.26
N LEU A 57 8.07 -1.50 24.97
CA LEU A 57 7.26 -0.72 24.08
C LEU A 57 5.93 -0.62 24.82
N PRO A 58 5.37 0.59 25.01
CA PRO A 58 3.95 0.63 25.32
C PRO A 58 3.34 -0.29 24.28
N LYS A 59 2.57 -1.29 24.72
CA LYS A 59 1.64 -1.95 23.81
C LYS A 59 0.80 -0.79 23.31
N THR A 60 1.18 -0.20 22.18
CA THR A 60 0.28 0.67 21.46
C THR A 60 -0.66 -0.34 20.89
N ASP A 61 -1.74 -0.53 21.62
CA ASP A 61 -2.85 -1.37 21.28
C ASP A 61 -3.29 -0.95 19.88
N MET A 62 -2.73 -1.59 18.84
CA MET A 62 -3.21 -1.44 17.46
C MET A 62 -4.67 -1.87 17.38
N ASP A 63 -5.10 -2.74 18.30
CA ASP A 63 -6.50 -3.02 18.57
C ASP A 63 -7.25 -1.81 19.14
N ASP A 64 -6.76 -1.09 20.15
CA ASP A 64 -7.44 0.12 20.64
C ASP A 64 -7.49 1.23 19.57
N ALA A 65 -6.44 1.37 18.76
CA ALA A 65 -6.42 2.36 17.68
C ALA A 65 -7.43 2.04 16.58
N ASN A 66 -7.57 0.78 16.19
CA ASN A 66 -8.63 0.35 15.26
C ASN A 66 -10.02 0.49 15.90
N GLN A 67 -10.18 0.13 17.17
CA GLN A 67 -11.45 0.28 17.89
C GLN A 67 -11.88 1.75 18.04
N ALA A 68 -10.92 2.65 18.26
CA ALA A 68 -11.18 4.09 18.32
C ALA A 68 -11.70 4.64 16.98
N ILE A 69 -11.14 4.18 15.85
CA ILE A 69 -11.62 4.55 14.51
C ILE A 69 -13.07 4.09 14.28
N GLU A 70 -13.47 2.97 14.86
CA GLU A 70 -14.82 2.43 14.69
C GLU A 70 -15.89 3.16 15.52
N SER A 71 -15.50 3.86 16.58
CA SER A 71 -16.43 4.56 17.48
C SER A 71 -16.84 5.97 17.03
N ILE A 72 -16.10 6.55 16.07
CA ILE A 72 -16.32 7.91 15.56
C ILE A 72 -16.70 7.83 14.08
N GLN A 73 -17.75 8.55 13.69
CA GLN A 73 -18.10 8.67 12.29
C GLN A 73 -17.18 9.68 11.61
N TYR A 74 -16.31 9.20 10.73
CA TYR A 74 -15.43 10.05 9.92
C TYR A 74 -16.08 10.40 8.59
N GLN A 75 -15.81 11.61 8.13
CA GLN A 75 -16.19 12.11 6.81
C GLN A 75 -14.92 12.39 6.01
N VAL A 76 -14.91 11.93 4.76
CA VAL A 76 -13.86 12.23 3.81
C VAL A 76 -14.47 13.13 2.74
N ASP A 77 -13.80 14.21 2.40
CA ASP A 77 -14.26 15.13 1.35
C ASP A 77 -13.12 15.46 0.40
N ILE A 78 -13.42 15.51 -0.90
CA ILE A 78 -12.48 15.99 -1.91
C ILE A 78 -12.59 17.52 -1.97
N THR A 79 -11.50 18.22 -1.68
CA THR A 79 -11.45 19.69 -1.70
C THR A 79 -10.94 20.24 -3.03
N SER A 80 -10.15 19.45 -3.77
CA SER A 80 -9.69 19.79 -5.11
C SER A 80 -9.57 18.51 -5.96
N PRO A 81 -9.98 18.52 -7.24
CA PRO A 81 -10.72 19.58 -7.92
C PRO A 81 -12.13 19.76 -7.34
N SER A 82 -12.73 20.93 -7.55
CA SER A 82 -14.11 21.26 -7.16
C SER A 82 -15.15 20.46 -7.96
N GLU A 83 -16.40 20.43 -7.50
CA GLU A 83 -17.48 19.71 -8.17
C GLU A 83 -17.72 20.25 -9.59
N GLU A 84 -17.72 19.34 -10.56
CA GLU A 84 -17.86 19.64 -11.99
C GLU A 84 -16.77 20.55 -12.57
N GLU A 85 -15.61 20.62 -11.91
CA GLU A 85 -14.47 21.40 -12.39
C GLU A 85 -13.93 20.87 -13.72
N THR A 86 -13.60 21.79 -14.62
CA THR A 86 -12.89 21.48 -15.87
C THR A 86 -11.38 21.60 -15.68
N VAL A 87 -10.71 20.46 -15.57
CA VAL A 87 -9.26 20.36 -15.48
C VAL A 87 -8.67 20.36 -16.91
N ARG A 88 -7.69 21.22 -17.19
CA ARG A 88 -7.01 21.27 -18.48
C ARG A 88 -5.55 20.85 -18.35
N ASN A 89 -5.22 19.67 -18.85
CA ASN A 89 -3.85 19.20 -18.90
C ASN A 89 -3.66 18.29 -20.13
N ASN A 90 -2.68 18.61 -20.97
CA ASN A 90 -2.43 17.85 -22.21
C ASN A 90 -1.90 16.45 -22.00
N ASN A 91 -1.21 16.20 -20.89
CA ASN A 91 -0.74 14.87 -20.50
C ASN A 91 -1.79 14.10 -19.68
N GLY A 92 -2.89 14.74 -19.31
CA GLY A 92 -3.87 14.15 -18.39
C GLY A 92 -3.36 14.05 -16.95
N ASP A 93 -2.43 14.91 -16.56
CA ASP A 93 -1.88 14.95 -15.20
C ASP A 93 -2.64 15.96 -14.34
N PHE A 94 -3.08 15.57 -13.15
CA PHE A 94 -3.73 16.48 -12.20
C PHE A 94 -3.65 15.97 -10.76
N GLU A 95 -3.88 16.88 -9.83
CA GLU A 95 -3.85 16.61 -8.40
C GLU A 95 -5.25 16.50 -7.83
N VAL A 96 -5.44 15.55 -6.92
CA VAL A 96 -6.65 15.43 -6.09
C VAL A 96 -6.26 15.60 -4.64
N VAL A 97 -6.93 16.51 -3.94
CA VAL A 97 -6.74 16.78 -2.51
C VAL A 97 -8.01 16.39 -1.78
N ALA A 98 -7.86 15.60 -0.72
CA ALA A 98 -8.94 15.21 0.17
C ALA A 98 -8.71 15.73 1.59
N THR A 99 -9.73 15.69 2.42
CA THR A 99 -9.65 15.99 3.85
C THR A 99 -10.48 14.98 4.62
N ILE A 100 -10.07 14.69 5.86
CA ILE A 100 -10.83 13.85 6.78
C ILE A 100 -11.23 14.66 8.01
N THR A 101 -12.48 14.53 8.44
CA THR A 101 -13.01 15.19 9.64
C THR A 101 -13.80 14.19 10.49
N PRO A 102 -13.63 14.19 11.82
CA PRO A 102 -12.64 14.95 12.60
C PRO A 102 -11.19 14.48 12.34
N GLU A 103 -10.21 15.27 12.76
CA GLU A 103 -8.80 14.90 12.62
C GLU A 103 -8.52 13.56 13.34
N LEU A 104 -7.94 12.63 12.60
CA LEU A 104 -7.67 11.28 13.08
C LEU A 104 -6.23 11.20 13.59
N LYS A 105 -6.06 10.92 14.89
CA LYS A 105 -4.74 10.85 15.55
C LYS A 105 -3.98 9.55 15.27
N GLY A 106 -4.68 8.50 14.84
CA GLY A 106 -4.10 7.22 14.45
C GLY A 106 -3.51 7.22 13.03
N GLN A 107 -2.75 6.19 12.71
CA GLN A 107 -2.27 5.99 11.34
C GLN A 107 -3.38 5.34 10.49
N TYR A 108 -3.69 5.98 9.38
CA TYR A 108 -4.63 5.47 8.37
C TYR A 108 -4.03 5.71 6.99
N LEU A 109 -4.55 4.96 6.01
CA LEU A 109 -4.18 5.10 4.61
C LEU A 109 -5.37 5.70 3.86
N MET A 110 -5.08 6.45 2.81
CA MET A 110 -6.08 6.87 1.85
C MET A 110 -5.80 6.25 0.48
N ALA A 111 -6.85 5.88 -0.24
CA ALA A 111 -6.76 5.38 -1.61
C ALA A 111 -7.76 6.12 -2.50
N ILE A 112 -7.36 6.43 -3.72
CA ILE A 112 -8.23 7.09 -4.70
C ILE A 112 -8.75 6.10 -5.74
N LYS A 113 -10.00 6.29 -6.12
CA LYS A 113 -10.66 5.61 -7.23
C LYS A 113 -11.02 6.62 -8.32
N LEU A 114 -10.75 6.24 -9.56
CA LEU A 114 -11.20 6.91 -10.77
C LEU A 114 -12.21 6.00 -11.48
N ASP A 115 -13.44 6.49 -11.66
CA ASP A 115 -14.53 5.74 -12.30
C ASP A 115 -14.78 4.37 -11.65
N GLY A 116 -14.68 4.33 -10.31
CA GLY A 116 -14.84 3.11 -9.51
C GLY A 116 -13.61 2.20 -9.46
N LYS A 117 -12.54 2.49 -10.22
CA LYS A 117 -11.31 1.70 -10.23
C LYS A 117 -10.23 2.34 -9.35
N PRO A 118 -9.59 1.60 -8.43
CA PRO A 118 -8.50 2.15 -7.63
C PRO A 118 -7.32 2.54 -8.54
N ILE A 119 -6.74 3.71 -8.26
CA ILE A 119 -5.55 4.21 -8.96
C ILE A 119 -4.42 4.35 -7.94
N GLY A 120 -3.29 3.71 -8.23
CA GLY A 120 -2.13 3.69 -7.34
C GLY A 120 -2.30 2.78 -6.12
N GLN A 121 -1.32 2.82 -5.22
CA GLN A 121 -1.36 2.12 -3.95
C GLN A 121 -1.92 3.05 -2.85
N PRO A 122 -2.59 2.51 -1.81
CA PRO A 122 -2.95 3.29 -0.64
C PRO A 122 -1.73 3.97 -0.04
N GLN A 123 -1.87 5.23 0.38
CA GLN A 123 -0.76 6.04 0.88
C GLN A 123 -1.12 6.78 2.17
N ILE A 124 -0.10 7.20 2.91
CA ILE A 124 -0.24 8.16 4.01
C ILE A 124 -0.28 9.55 3.38
N GLY A 125 -1.28 10.34 3.75
CA GLY A 125 -1.50 11.66 3.19
C GLY A 125 -2.76 11.74 2.34
N ASN A 126 -3.10 12.96 1.97
CA ASN A 126 -4.39 13.32 1.40
C ASN A 126 -4.26 13.96 0.00
N VAL A 127 -3.08 13.88 -0.61
CA VAL A 127 -2.77 14.43 -1.92
C VAL A 127 -2.43 13.30 -2.88
N PHE A 128 -3.15 13.21 -4.00
CA PHE A 128 -2.98 12.19 -5.01
C PHE A 128 -2.59 12.82 -6.35
N GLN A 129 -1.47 12.38 -6.90
CA GLN A 129 -1.01 12.81 -8.22
C GLN A 129 -1.45 11.78 -9.27
N LEU A 130 -2.45 12.15 -10.07
CA LEU A 130 -2.96 11.33 -11.17
C LEU A 130 -2.22 11.70 -12.44
N LYS A 131 -1.87 10.68 -13.24
CA LYS A 131 -1.07 10.86 -14.44
C LYS A 131 -1.64 10.07 -15.60
N ASN A 132 -1.50 10.62 -16.82
CA ASN A 132 -1.96 9.97 -18.04
C ASN A 132 -3.45 9.58 -18.01
N ILE A 133 -4.30 10.39 -17.39
CA ILE A 133 -5.74 10.16 -17.39
C ILE A 133 -6.32 10.60 -18.72
N ASP A 134 -7.13 9.74 -19.33
CA ASP A 134 -7.80 10.03 -20.60
C ASP A 134 -8.69 11.27 -20.49
N ARG A 135 -8.87 12.01 -21.59
CA ARG A 135 -9.81 13.13 -21.59
C ARG A 135 -11.25 12.65 -21.40
N GLY A 136 -12.10 13.48 -20.82
CA GLY A 136 -13.53 13.22 -20.68
C GLY A 136 -14.05 13.50 -19.29
N GLN A 137 -15.25 13.00 -19.02
CA GLN A 137 -15.85 13.05 -17.70
C GLN A 137 -15.29 11.93 -16.84
N HIS A 138 -14.89 12.25 -15.61
CA HIS A 138 -14.46 11.28 -14.62
C HIS A 138 -15.15 11.48 -13.29
N THR A 139 -15.26 10.39 -12.53
CA THR A 139 -15.74 10.40 -11.16
C THR A 139 -14.62 9.99 -10.20
N LEU A 140 -14.33 10.85 -9.23
CA LEU A 140 -13.33 10.63 -8.19
C LEU A 140 -14.00 10.20 -6.88
N VAL A 141 -13.40 9.24 -6.19
CA VAL A 141 -13.76 8.84 -4.82
C VAL A 141 -12.49 8.60 -4.03
N VAL A 142 -12.40 9.10 -2.81
CA VAL A 142 -11.29 8.81 -1.89
C VAL A 142 -11.81 8.01 -0.71
N ASP A 143 -11.20 6.85 -0.49
CA ASP A 143 -11.47 6.00 0.66
C ASP A 143 -10.40 6.20 1.73
N ALA A 144 -10.81 6.29 2.99
CA ALA A 144 -9.95 6.17 4.16
C ALA A 144 -10.06 4.76 4.74
N MET A 145 -8.92 4.13 4.98
CA MET A 145 -8.82 2.75 5.42
C MET A 145 -7.76 2.55 6.51
N THR A 146 -7.95 1.52 7.33
CA THR A 146 -6.96 1.11 8.33
C THR A 146 -5.76 0.46 7.64
N GLN A 147 -4.65 0.29 8.37
CA GLN A 147 -3.45 -0.39 7.85
C GLN A 147 -3.72 -1.84 7.43
N ASN A 148 -4.79 -2.45 7.94
CA ASN A 148 -5.23 -3.80 7.59
C ASN A 148 -6.12 -3.82 6.34
N GLY A 149 -6.36 -2.67 5.69
CA GLY A 149 -7.14 -2.54 4.46
C GLY A 149 -8.66 -2.41 4.65
N LYS A 150 -9.15 -2.29 5.89
CA LYS A 150 -10.58 -2.06 6.16
C LYS A 150 -10.93 -0.60 5.91
N VAL A 151 -11.81 -0.35 4.93
CA VAL A 151 -12.37 0.99 4.67
C VAL A 151 -13.34 1.36 5.78
N PHE A 152 -13.18 2.55 6.37
CA PHE A 152 -14.05 3.06 7.43
C PHE A 152 -14.75 4.37 7.06
N ALA A 153 -14.27 5.10 6.05
CA ALA A 153 -14.95 6.26 5.49
C ALA A 153 -14.63 6.40 4.00
N SER A 154 -15.54 7.00 3.24
CA SER A 154 -15.40 7.23 1.80
C SER A 154 -16.01 8.59 1.46
N SER A 155 -15.42 9.28 0.49
CA SER A 155 -15.95 10.56 0.02
C SER A 155 -17.22 10.38 -0.81
N PRO A 156 -18.08 11.40 -0.87
CA PRO A 156 -19.05 11.49 -1.95
C PRO A 156 -18.35 11.41 -3.32
N PRO A 157 -19.02 10.86 -4.35
CA PRO A 157 -18.49 10.89 -5.71
C PRO A 157 -18.35 12.33 -6.20
N ARG A 158 -17.16 12.68 -6.70
CA ARG A 158 -16.80 14.00 -7.23
C ARG A 158 -16.66 13.92 -8.74
N LYS A 159 -17.53 14.60 -9.49
CA LYS A 159 -17.43 14.63 -10.96
C LYS A 159 -16.48 15.72 -11.41
N ILE A 160 -15.65 15.43 -12.41
CA ILE A 160 -14.77 16.41 -13.06
C ILE A 160 -14.76 16.20 -14.58
N PHE A 161 -14.30 17.20 -15.32
CA PHE A 161 -14.11 17.13 -16.77
C PHE A 161 -12.64 17.38 -17.13
N LEU A 162 -11.95 16.37 -17.66
CA LEU A 162 -10.56 16.48 -18.10
C LEU A 162 -10.48 16.80 -19.58
N HIS A 163 -9.82 17.91 -19.91
CA HIS A 163 -9.61 18.37 -21.27
C HIS A 163 -8.12 18.27 -21.64
N GLN A 164 -7.84 17.61 -22.76
CA GLN A 164 -6.51 17.54 -23.38
C GLN A 164 -6.54 18.29 -24.72
N ALA A 165 -5.54 19.12 -25.00
CA ALA A 165 -5.40 19.70 -26.34
C ALA A 165 -4.95 18.61 -27.32
N THR A 166 -5.57 18.58 -28.50
CA THR A 166 -5.10 17.73 -29.60
C THR A 166 -3.83 18.37 -30.16
N LYS A 167 -2.71 17.63 -30.15
CA LYS A 167 -1.51 18.04 -30.87
C LYS A 167 -1.80 17.93 -32.36
N ARG A 168 -1.70 19.05 -33.10
CA ARG A 168 -1.79 19.06 -34.57
C ARG A 168 -0.51 18.55 -35.20
#